data_AF-A0A4R6K6W8-F1
#
_entry.id   AF-A0A4R6K6W8-F1
#
_cell.length_a   1.000
_cell.length_b   1.000
_cell.length_c   1.000
_cell.angle_alpha   90.00
_cell.angle_beta   90.00
_cell.angle_gamma   90.00
#
_symmetry.space_group_name_H-M   'P 1'
#
loop_
_entity.id
_entity.type
_entity.pdbx_description
1 polymer ?
#
loop_
_entity_poly.entity_id
_entity_poly.type
_entity_poly.pdbx_seq_one_letter_code
_entity_poly.pdbx_strand_id
1 'polypeptide(L)'
;MFAVADSGEWSDLPRIGLFNSKLISPSSSVAGASAALLSFTSHYRKSGAETARVLVSFDGGTPQPILTDGGDVTARIERLAVPVPAGAQTLKVTWSLASGDNDWYWAVDNPILTTS
;
A
#
# COMPACT_ATOMS: atom_id res chain seq x y z
N MET A 1 3.21 -14.80 -1.22
CA MET A 1 3.68 -14.06 -2.42
C MET A 1 4.01 -12.69 -1.91
N PHE A 2 5.27 -12.27 -1.98
CA PHE A 2 5.71 -10.97 -1.52
C PHE A 2 6.08 -10.07 -2.70
N ALA A 3 5.99 -8.76 -2.50
CA ALA A 3 6.47 -7.73 -3.42
C ALA A 3 7.39 -6.77 -2.65
N VAL A 4 8.43 -6.26 -3.32
CA VAL A 4 9.40 -5.32 -2.74
C VAL A 4 9.47 -4.07 -3.62
N ALA A 5 9.39 -2.91 -2.97
CA ALA A 5 9.71 -1.61 -3.55
C ALA A 5 11.02 -1.14 -2.92
N ASP A 6 12.09 -1.06 -3.72
CA ASP A 6 13.45 -0.84 -3.25
C ASP A 6 14.03 0.45 -3.86
N SER A 7 14.04 1.52 -3.06
CA SER A 7 14.56 2.80 -3.50
C SER A 7 16.09 2.88 -3.40
N GLY A 8 16.70 2.06 -2.53
CA GLY A 8 18.15 1.92 -2.39
C GLY A 8 18.78 1.37 -3.67
N GLU A 9 18.30 0.23 -4.14
CA GLU A 9 18.82 -0.38 -5.38
C GLU A 9 18.56 0.51 -6.62
N TRP A 10 17.45 1.27 -6.61
CA TRP A 10 17.20 2.26 -7.66
C TRP A 10 18.25 3.39 -7.69
N SER A 11 18.81 3.75 -6.53
CA SER A 11 19.80 4.83 -6.43
C SER A 11 21.24 4.43 -6.65
N ASP A 12 21.54 3.14 -6.70
CA ASP A 12 22.89 2.62 -6.94
C ASP A 12 23.36 2.79 -8.39
N LEU A 13 22.44 3.17 -9.30
CA LEU A 13 22.73 3.50 -10.70
C LEU A 13 22.43 4.97 -11.02
N PRO A 14 22.99 5.52 -12.11
CA PRO A 14 22.61 6.85 -12.58
C PRO A 14 21.10 6.97 -12.78
N ARG A 15 20.48 7.93 -12.10
CA ARG A 15 19.02 8.14 -12.10
C ARG A 15 18.66 9.62 -12.23
N ILE A 16 17.40 9.87 -12.58
CA ILE A 16 16.80 11.20 -12.55
C ILE A 16 15.58 11.16 -11.63
N GLY A 17 15.58 12.03 -10.63
CA GLY A 17 14.48 12.15 -9.68
C GLY A 17 14.41 11.04 -8.63
N LEU A 18 13.35 11.08 -7.84
CA LEU A 18 13.10 10.16 -6.73
C LEU A 18 12.37 8.90 -7.20
N PHE A 19 12.59 7.79 -6.48
CA PHE A 19 11.86 6.54 -6.69
C PHE A 19 10.40 6.70 -6.25
N ASN A 20 9.49 6.29 -7.13
CA ASN A 20 8.06 6.24 -6.86
C ASN A 20 7.48 4.98 -7.49
N SER A 21 6.80 4.17 -6.69
CA SER A 21 6.21 2.92 -7.14
C SER A 21 4.80 2.73 -6.59
N LYS A 22 4.02 1.90 -7.30
CA LYS A 22 2.68 1.47 -6.90
C LYS A 22 2.48 0.01 -7.27
N LEU A 23 2.05 -0.79 -6.30
CA LEU A 23 1.43 -2.09 -6.53
C LEU A 23 -0.08 -1.94 -6.36
N ILE A 24 -0.85 -2.34 -7.36
CA ILE A 24 -2.31 -2.18 -7.38
C ILE A 24 -2.94 -3.56 -7.45
N SER A 25 -3.89 -3.86 -6.56
CA SER A 25 -4.62 -5.13 -6.57
C SER A 25 -5.56 -5.23 -7.78
N PRO A 26 -5.96 -6.46 -8.17
CA PRO A 26 -7.19 -6.65 -8.91
C PRO A 26 -8.39 -6.04 -8.18
N SER A 27 -9.49 -5.87 -8.92
CA SER A 27 -10.75 -5.43 -8.35
C SER A 27 -11.37 -6.54 -7.50
N SER A 28 -11.79 -6.22 -6.27
CA SER A 28 -12.55 -7.12 -5.40
C SER A 28 -13.99 -6.61 -5.27
N SER A 29 -14.97 -7.53 -5.25
CA SER A 29 -16.36 -7.16 -5.00
C SER A 29 -16.55 -6.76 -3.53
N VAL A 30 -17.26 -5.65 -3.32
CA VAL A 30 -17.74 -5.20 -1.99
C VAL A 30 -19.26 -4.95 -2.01
N ALA A 31 -19.96 -5.47 -3.03
CA ALA A 31 -21.39 -5.28 -3.19
C ALA A 31 -22.16 -5.79 -1.94
N GLY A 32 -22.95 -4.91 -1.33
CA GLY A 32 -23.74 -5.20 -0.14
C GLY A 32 -22.95 -5.25 1.17
N ALA A 33 -21.62 -5.08 1.14
CA ALA A 33 -20.81 -4.97 2.34
C ALA A 33 -20.91 -3.56 2.94
N SER A 34 -20.82 -3.49 4.27
CA SER A 34 -20.72 -2.23 5.01
C SER A 34 -19.27 -1.92 5.41
N ALA A 35 -18.44 -2.95 5.48
CA ALA A 35 -17.02 -2.83 5.80
C ALA A 35 -16.18 -3.88 5.08
N ALA A 36 -14.90 -3.56 4.95
CA ALA A 36 -13.85 -4.49 4.58
C ALA A 36 -12.73 -4.45 5.62
N LEU A 37 -11.98 -5.54 5.73
CA LEU A 37 -10.75 -5.63 6.50
C LEU A 37 -9.61 -6.05 5.57
N LEU A 38 -8.61 -5.18 5.45
CA LEU A 38 -7.36 -5.46 4.77
C LEU A 38 -6.31 -5.91 5.79
N SER A 39 -5.73 -7.09 5.58
CA SER A 39 -4.60 -7.61 6.35
C SER A 39 -3.42 -7.88 5.44
N PHE A 40 -2.20 -7.57 5.87
CA PHE A 40 -0.96 -7.95 5.17
C PHE A 40 0.23 -7.86 6.13
N THR A 41 1.34 -8.52 5.80
CA THR A 41 2.61 -8.35 6.51
C THR A 41 3.41 -7.22 5.87
N SER A 42 3.81 -6.25 6.68
CA SER A 42 4.62 -5.08 6.28
C SER A 42 6.01 -5.18 6.88
N HIS A 43 7.04 -5.01 6.04
CA HIS A 43 8.40 -4.72 6.49
C HIS A 43 8.89 -3.47 5.77
N TYR A 44 8.81 -2.33 6.44
CA TYR A 44 9.19 -1.03 5.93
C TYR A 44 10.39 -0.50 6.70
N ARG A 45 11.41 -0.03 5.98
CA ARG A 45 12.51 0.74 6.56
C ARG A 45 12.54 2.10 5.89
N LYS A 46 12.34 3.15 6.68
CA LYS A 46 12.18 4.52 6.16
C LYS A 46 13.55 5.17 5.97
N SER A 47 13.76 5.80 4.82
CA SER A 47 14.84 6.79 4.63
C SER A 47 14.28 8.15 4.25
N GLY A 48 14.81 9.22 4.87
CA GLY A 48 14.48 10.61 4.54
C GLY A 48 13.00 10.92 4.33
N ALA A 49 12.67 11.51 3.16
CA ALA A 49 11.33 11.91 2.78
C ALA A 49 10.45 10.76 2.24
N GLU A 50 11.00 9.54 2.13
CA GLU A 50 10.28 8.40 1.60
C GLU A 50 9.03 8.09 2.41
N THR A 51 7.93 7.75 1.75
CA THR A 51 6.67 7.46 2.43
C THR A 51 6.01 6.20 1.88
N ALA A 52 5.79 5.20 2.74
CA ALA A 52 4.95 4.04 2.47
C ALA A 52 3.47 4.36 2.79
N ARG A 53 2.58 4.10 1.84
CA ARG A 53 1.14 4.36 1.97
C ARG A 53 0.31 3.19 1.46
N VAL A 54 -0.83 2.96 2.12
CA VAL A 54 -1.91 2.11 1.60
C VAL A 54 -3.08 2.99 1.26
N LEU A 55 -3.59 2.87 0.03
CA LEU A 55 -4.75 3.59 -0.46
C LEU A 55 -5.84 2.63 -0.93
N VAL A 56 -7.08 3.08 -0.86
CA VAL A 56 -8.26 2.37 -1.40
C VAL A 56 -8.99 3.21 -2.42
N SER A 57 -9.49 2.58 -3.47
CA SER A 57 -10.36 3.19 -4.47
C SER A 57 -11.62 2.34 -4.61
N PHE A 58 -12.77 3.00 -4.49
CA PHE A 58 -14.08 2.38 -4.74
C PHE A 58 -14.56 2.76 -6.13
N ASP A 59 -15.05 1.78 -6.90
CA ASP A 59 -15.70 1.98 -8.20
C ASP A 59 -14.91 2.84 -9.20
N GLY A 60 -13.58 2.74 -9.15
CA GLY A 60 -12.67 3.51 -10.01
C GLY A 60 -12.51 4.98 -9.60
N GLY A 61 -13.06 5.39 -8.47
CA GLY A 61 -12.92 6.73 -7.91
C GLY A 61 -11.51 7.05 -7.42
N THR A 62 -11.29 8.30 -6.99
CA THR A 62 -9.99 8.78 -6.53
C THR A 62 -9.48 7.97 -5.32
N PRO A 63 -8.28 7.35 -5.40
CA PRO A 63 -7.71 6.61 -4.28
C PRO A 63 -7.53 7.48 -3.03
N GLN A 64 -7.97 6.98 -1.87
CA GLN A 64 -7.85 7.64 -0.57
C GLN A 64 -6.89 6.87 0.34
N PRO A 65 -5.96 7.55 1.04
CA PRO A 65 -5.06 6.87 1.97
C PRO A 65 -5.80 6.35 3.20
N ILE A 66 -5.53 5.10 3.56
CA ILE A 66 -5.99 4.46 4.81
C ILE A 66 -4.82 4.13 5.75
N LEU A 67 -3.59 4.17 5.25
CA LEU A 67 -2.36 4.09 6.03
C LEU A 67 -1.31 5.01 5.41
N THR A 68 -0.52 5.66 6.27
CA THR A 68 0.74 6.32 5.92
C THR A 68 1.70 6.01 7.05
N ASP A 69 2.72 5.19 6.78
CA ASP A 69 3.70 4.85 7.79
C ASP A 69 4.67 6.02 8.04
N GLY A 70 4.83 6.38 9.31
CA GLY A 70 5.68 7.49 9.74
C GLY A 70 7.14 7.11 10.02
N GLY A 71 7.46 5.81 10.02
CA GLY A 71 8.76 5.27 10.41
C GLY A 71 8.85 3.78 10.15
N ASP A 72 9.93 3.16 10.65
CA ASP A 72 10.20 1.75 10.45
C ASP A 72 9.06 0.85 10.96
N VAL A 73 8.78 -0.19 10.18
CA VAL A 73 7.84 -1.26 10.50
C VAL A 73 8.56 -2.58 10.27
N THR A 74 8.84 -3.34 11.33
CA THR A 74 9.60 -4.59 11.20
C THR A 74 8.65 -5.79 11.29
N ALA A 75 8.39 -6.43 10.15
CA ALA A 75 7.62 -7.68 10.05
C ALA A 75 6.27 -7.66 10.81
N ARG A 76 5.53 -6.55 10.70
CA ARG A 76 4.25 -6.33 11.40
C ARG A 76 3.09 -6.78 10.54
N ILE A 77 2.10 -7.43 11.13
CA ILE A 77 0.81 -7.66 10.47
C ILE A 77 -0.06 -6.42 10.63
N GLU A 78 -0.33 -5.73 9.53
CA GLU A 78 -1.33 -4.67 9.47
C GLU A 78 -2.73 -5.24 9.45
N ARG A 79 -3.67 -4.55 10.10
CA ARG A 79 -5.11 -4.82 10.04
C ARG A 79 -5.86 -3.51 9.92
N LEU A 80 -6.22 -3.15 8.70
CA LEU A 80 -6.81 -1.87 8.36
C LEU A 80 -8.29 -2.05 8.09
N ALA A 81 -9.13 -1.41 8.92
CA ALA A 81 -10.57 -1.34 8.68
C ALA A 81 -10.84 -0.36 7.54
N VAL A 82 -11.71 -0.77 6.61
CA VAL A 82 -12.09 0.00 5.43
C VAL A 82 -13.60 0.12 5.42
N PRO A 83 -14.16 1.27 5.87
CA PRO A 83 -15.59 1.54 5.72
C PRO A 83 -15.97 1.51 4.24
N VAL A 84 -16.98 0.72 3.87
CA VAL A 84 -17.46 0.62 2.49
C VAL A 84 -18.60 1.62 2.29
N PRO A 85 -18.47 2.59 1.37
CA PRO A 85 -19.55 3.52 1.08
C PRO A 85 -20.82 2.79 0.61
N ALA A 86 -21.98 3.30 1.00
CA ALA A 86 -23.26 2.73 0.58
C ALA A 86 -23.35 2.67 -0.96
N GLY A 87 -23.68 1.48 -1.47
CA GLY A 87 -23.82 1.23 -2.92
C GLY A 87 -22.52 0.93 -3.66
N ALA A 88 -21.35 1.00 -3.00
CA ALA A 88 -20.09 0.66 -3.64
C ALA A 88 -20.08 -0.80 -4.12
N GLN A 89 -19.57 -1.04 -5.32
CA GLN A 89 -19.56 -2.38 -5.92
C GLN A 89 -18.18 -3.02 -5.87
N THR A 90 -17.13 -2.22 -6.03
CA THR A 90 -15.77 -2.70 -6.19
C THR A 90 -14.79 -1.92 -5.33
N LEU A 91 -13.74 -2.60 -4.87
CA LEU A 91 -12.60 -2.02 -4.16
C LEU A 91 -11.30 -2.44 -4.84
N LYS A 92 -10.36 -1.50 -4.97
CA LYS A 92 -8.94 -1.77 -5.23
C LYS A 92 -8.08 -1.21 -4.12
N VAL A 93 -7.03 -1.95 -3.78
CA VAL A 93 -5.99 -1.53 -2.83
C VAL A 93 -4.72 -1.16 -3.59
N THR A 94 -4.08 -0.06 -3.19
CA THR A 94 -2.79 0.36 -3.72
C THR A 94 -1.78 0.48 -2.59
N TRP A 95 -0.66 -0.23 -2.71
CA TRP A 95 0.54 -0.01 -1.90
C TRP A 95 1.47 0.91 -2.67
N SER A 96 1.81 2.08 -2.11
CA SER A 96 2.67 3.06 -2.76
C SER A 96 3.88 3.40 -1.88
N LEU A 97 5.07 3.28 -2.45
CA LEU A 97 6.30 3.86 -1.91
C LEU A 97 6.63 5.09 -2.74
N ALA A 98 6.70 6.26 -2.10
CA ALA A 98 6.90 7.54 -2.79
C ALA A 98 8.07 8.32 -2.21
N SER A 99 8.71 9.13 -3.05
CA SER A 99 9.82 10.01 -2.66
C SER A 99 11.03 9.25 -2.06
N GLY A 100 11.28 8.03 -2.53
CA GLY A 100 12.45 7.24 -2.13
C GLY A 100 13.72 7.84 -2.74
N ASP A 101 14.70 8.15 -1.89
CA ASP A 101 15.99 8.69 -2.31
C ASP A 101 17.07 7.59 -2.30
N ASN A 102 17.45 7.03 -1.17
CA ASN A 102 18.44 5.95 -1.09
C ASN A 102 18.20 5.10 0.17
N ASP A 103 18.97 4.01 0.32
CA ASP A 103 19.22 3.15 1.47
C ASP A 103 18.30 1.93 1.60
N TRP A 104 16.98 2.11 1.60
CA TRP A 104 16.05 1.12 2.15
C TRP A 104 14.91 0.73 1.19
N TYR A 105 13.94 -0.02 1.73
CA TYR A 105 12.89 -0.67 0.97
C TYR A 105 11.61 -0.83 1.78
N TRP A 106 10.54 -1.19 1.07
CA TRP A 106 9.30 -1.70 1.64
C TRP A 106 8.94 -3.06 1.04
N ALA A 107 8.76 -4.07 1.89
CA ALA A 107 8.22 -5.37 1.53
C ALA A 107 6.77 -5.51 2.03
N VAL A 108 5.91 -6.00 1.13
CA VAL A 108 4.51 -6.32 1.39
C VAL A 108 4.30 -7.80 1.08
N ASP A 109 3.77 -8.58 2.02
CA ASP A 109 3.46 -10.00 1.83
C ASP A 109 2.06 -10.34 2.33
N ASN A 110 1.51 -11.41 1.75
CA ASN A 110 0.24 -12.02 2.14
C ASN A 110 -0.94 -11.03 2.31
N PRO A 111 -1.27 -10.20 1.30
CA PRO A 111 -2.44 -9.34 1.37
C PRO A 111 -3.73 -10.17 1.30
N ILE A 112 -4.62 -9.94 2.26
CA ILE A 112 -5.94 -10.58 2.38
C ILE A 112 -6.97 -9.49 2.58
N LEU A 113 -8.03 -9.52 1.77
CA LEU A 113 -9.19 -8.64 1.91
C LEU A 113 -10.41 -9.50 2.26
N THR A 114 -11.11 -9.12 3.32
CA THR A 114 -12.38 -9.74 3.73
C THR A 114 -13.45 -8.66 3.83
N THR A 115 -14.72 -9.01 3.61
CA THR A 115 -15.87 -8.09 3.62
C THR A 115 -16.93 -8.57 4.61
N SER A 116 -17.70 -7.62 5.15
CA SER A 116 -18.79 -7.86 6.10
C SER A 116 -19.95 -6.87 5.93
#